data_AF-A0A3D8M8S8-F1
#
_entry.id   AF-A0A3D8M8S8-F1
#
_cell.length_a   1.000
_cell.length_b   1.000
_cell.length_c   1.000
_cell.angle_alpha   90.00
_cell.angle_beta   90.00
_cell.angle_gamma   90.00
#
_symmetry.space_group_name_H-M   'P 1'
#
loop_
_entity.id
_entity.type
_entity.pdbx_description
1 polymer ?
#
loop_
_entity_poly.entity_id
_entity_poly.type
_entity_poly.pdbx_seq_one_letter_code
_entity_poly.pdbx_strand_id
1 'polypeptide(L)'
;MVRAFCLLLTWVISASFAADIFERYHWVLGPALPQPVQEIYPALLGGSIVVAGGLKSTEDGGIQVLDSVLTLAPGAGQWEQMAAPIIPEVP
;
A
#
# COMPACT_ATOMS: atom_id res chain seq x y z
N MET A 1 -39.34 -28.37 30.81
CA MET A 1 -38.36 -27.25 30.71
C MET A 1 -36.99 -27.75 30.26
N VAL A 2 -36.85 -28.30 29.04
CA VAL A 2 -35.54 -28.74 28.48
C VAL A 2 -35.39 -28.41 26.98
N ARG A 3 -36.46 -27.97 26.29
CA ARG A 3 -36.44 -27.76 24.82
C ARG A 3 -36.05 -26.36 24.35
N ALA A 4 -35.91 -25.38 25.25
CA ALA A 4 -35.52 -24.00 24.88
C ALA A 4 -34.00 -23.77 24.83
N PHE A 5 -33.19 -24.73 25.31
CA PHE A 5 -31.75 -24.51 25.49
C PHE A 5 -30.87 -24.95 24.29
N CYS A 6 -31.42 -25.74 23.34
CA CYS A 6 -30.62 -26.27 22.21
C CYS A 6 -30.63 -25.41 20.93
N LEU A 7 -31.50 -24.41 20.78
CA LEU A 7 -31.55 -23.58 19.55
C LEU A 7 -30.74 -22.28 19.65
N LEU A 8 -30.20 -21.93 20.82
CA LEU A 8 -29.33 -20.75 20.99
C LEU A 8 -27.84 -21.04 20.78
N LEU A 9 -27.44 -22.31 20.67
CA LEU A 9 -26.03 -22.71 20.55
C LEU A 9 -25.56 -22.92 19.09
N THR A 10 -26.45 -22.92 18.10
CA THR A 10 -26.06 -23.01 16.68
C THR A 10 -25.92 -21.66 16.00
N TRP A 11 -26.46 -20.56 16.54
CA TRP A 11 -26.32 -19.22 15.94
C TRP A 11 -25.00 -18.53 16.28
N VAL A 12 -24.37 -18.90 17.39
CA VAL A 12 -23.13 -18.23 17.85
C VAL A 12 -21.90 -18.70 17.06
N ILE A 13 -21.87 -19.94 16.57
CA ILE A 13 -20.66 -20.50 15.94
C ILE A 13 -20.44 -19.97 14.51
N SER A 14 -21.50 -19.64 13.77
CA SER A 14 -21.37 -19.16 12.38
C SER A 14 -20.95 -17.69 12.25
N ALA A 15 -21.26 -16.83 13.24
CA ALA A 15 -20.90 -15.41 13.17
C ALA A 15 -19.42 -15.13 13.48
N SER A 16 -18.74 -16.03 14.23
CA SER A 16 -17.37 -15.79 14.69
C SER A 16 -16.29 -15.91 13.61
N PHE A 17 -16.51 -16.67 12.53
CA PHE A 17 -15.49 -16.85 11.49
C PHE A 17 -15.37 -15.67 10.52
N ALA A 18 -16.47 -14.95 10.26
CA ALA A 18 -16.44 -13.79 9.36
C ALA A 18 -15.76 -12.59 10.01
N ALA A 19 -15.94 -12.39 11.33
CA ALA A 19 -15.36 -11.26 12.06
C ALA A 19 -13.82 -11.34 12.16
N ASP A 20 -13.25 -12.54 12.23
CA ASP A 20 -11.81 -12.77 12.44
C ASP A 20 -10.94 -12.40 11.21
N ILE A 21 -11.51 -12.34 10.00
CA ILE A 21 -10.77 -11.89 8.80
C ILE A 21 -10.73 -10.36 8.72
N PHE A 22 -11.78 -9.67 9.17
CA PHE A 22 -11.82 -8.20 9.17
C PHE A 22 -10.99 -7.57 10.28
N GLU A 23 -10.80 -8.25 11.42
CA GLU A 23 -9.91 -7.78 12.50
C GLU A 23 -8.42 -7.89 12.13
N ARG A 24 -8.04 -8.83 11.25
CA ARG A 24 -6.63 -9.06 10.89
C ARG A 24 -6.07 -8.07 9.87
N TYR A 25 -6.91 -7.44 9.07
CA TYR A 25 -6.49 -6.53 8.01
C TYR A 25 -7.21 -5.19 8.15
N HIS A 26 -6.48 -4.18 8.61
CA HIS A 26 -6.96 -2.82 8.71
C HIS A 26 -6.07 -1.89 7.86
N TRP A 27 -6.67 -0.82 7.36
CA TRP A 27 -5.91 0.25 6.72
C TRP A 27 -5.08 0.96 7.77
N VAL A 28 -3.79 1.11 7.49
CA VAL A 28 -2.88 1.93 8.26
C VAL A 28 -2.29 2.99 7.36
N LEU A 29 -2.05 4.18 7.92
CA LEU A 29 -1.26 5.19 7.23
C LEU A 29 0.20 4.69 7.16
N GLY A 30 0.73 4.64 5.95
CA GLY A 30 2.17 4.49 5.71
C GLY A 30 2.87 5.85 5.61
N PRO A 31 4.21 5.86 5.54
CA PRO A 31 4.96 7.06 5.21
C PRO A 31 4.50 7.68 3.89
N ALA A 32 4.19 8.97 3.90
CA ALA A 32 3.85 9.70 2.69
C ALA A 32 5.06 9.81 1.75
N LEU A 33 4.82 9.78 0.44
CA LEU A 33 5.86 10.14 -0.54
C LEU A 33 6.31 11.60 -0.33
N PRO A 34 7.55 11.97 -0.70
CA PRO A 34 8.07 13.33 -0.55
C PRO A 34 7.27 14.41 -1.30
N GLN A 35 6.51 14.02 -2.33
CA GLN A 35 5.62 14.90 -3.09
C GLN A 35 4.39 14.12 -3.57
N PRO A 36 3.26 14.79 -3.88
CA PRO A 36 2.11 14.15 -4.52
C PRO A 36 2.48 13.67 -5.92
N VAL A 37 2.30 12.37 -6.19
CA VAL A 37 2.61 11.73 -7.47
C VAL A 37 1.48 10.76 -7.81
N GLN A 38 1.12 10.68 -9.09
CA GLN A 38 0.18 9.70 -9.64
C GLN A 38 0.86 8.82 -10.70
N GLU A 39 0.18 7.77 -11.17
CA GLU A 39 0.70 6.87 -12.22
C GLU A 39 2.10 6.31 -11.90
N ILE A 40 2.28 5.91 -10.64
CA ILE A 40 3.52 5.33 -10.14
C ILE A 40 3.66 3.84 -10.49
N TYR A 41 4.90 3.36 -10.55
CA TYR A 41 5.24 1.96 -10.83
C TYR A 41 5.91 1.30 -9.62
N PRO A 42 5.13 0.74 -8.67
CA PRO A 42 5.67 0.08 -7.48
C PRO A 42 6.08 -1.38 -7.74
N ALA A 43 7.17 -1.81 -7.10
CA ALA A 43 7.62 -3.21 -7.06
C ALA A 43 8.23 -3.53 -5.69
N LEU A 44 8.36 -4.82 -5.38
CA LEU A 44 9.15 -5.29 -4.23
C LEU A 44 10.54 -5.73 -4.72
N LEU A 45 11.61 -5.14 -4.20
CA LEU A 45 12.99 -5.47 -4.54
C LEU A 45 13.84 -5.52 -3.28
N GLY A 46 14.48 -6.66 -3.02
CA GLY A 46 15.36 -6.82 -1.85
C GLY A 46 14.65 -6.65 -0.50
N GLY A 47 13.32 -6.87 -0.45
CA GLY A 47 12.50 -6.66 0.76
C GLY A 47 12.04 -5.22 0.98
N SER A 48 12.44 -4.28 0.12
CA SER A 48 11.97 -2.89 0.13
C SER A 48 10.91 -2.65 -0.93
N ILE A 49 9.97 -1.76 -0.66
CA ILE A 49 9.06 -1.23 -1.68
C ILE A 49 9.88 -0.24 -2.51
N VAL A 50 9.85 -0.38 -3.83
CA VAL A 50 10.49 0.52 -4.78
C VAL A 50 9.41 1.15 -5.63
N VAL A 51 9.42 2.47 -5.76
CA VAL A 51 8.50 3.24 -6.59
C VAL A 51 9.31 3.98 -7.64
N ALA A 52 9.08 3.68 -8.91
CA ALA A 52 9.75 4.34 -10.02
C ALA A 52 8.83 5.35 -10.71
N GLY A 53 9.38 6.53 -11.01
CA GLY A 53 8.79 7.59 -11.81
C GLY A 53 7.44 8.08 -11.30
N GLY A 54 6.54 8.36 -12.25
CA GLY A 54 5.20 8.87 -12.01
C GLY A 54 5.01 10.28 -12.56
N LEU A 55 3.80 10.79 -12.40
CA LEU A 55 3.38 12.09 -12.90
C LEU A 55 3.08 13.04 -11.75
N LYS A 56 3.55 14.27 -11.87
CA LYS A 56 3.30 15.34 -10.91
C LYS A 56 2.64 16.52 -11.60
N SER A 57 1.61 17.09 -10.99
CA SER A 57 1.04 18.35 -11.43
C SER A 57 2.02 19.51 -11.19
N THR A 58 2.21 20.36 -12.19
CA THR A 58 3.00 21.59 -12.09
C THR A 58 2.10 22.76 -11.69
N GLU A 59 2.70 23.84 -11.15
CA GLU A 59 1.95 25.00 -10.64
C GLU A 59 1.15 25.73 -11.72
N ASP A 60 1.60 25.66 -12.97
CA ASP A 60 0.94 26.21 -14.17
C ASP A 60 -0.17 25.29 -14.73
N GLY A 61 -0.49 24.20 -14.03
CA GLY A 61 -1.54 23.25 -14.43
C GLY A 61 -1.09 22.19 -15.45
N GLY A 62 0.21 22.10 -15.74
CA GLY A 62 0.81 21.07 -16.56
C GLY A 62 1.07 19.75 -15.82
N ILE A 63 1.72 18.82 -16.53
CA ILE A 63 2.15 17.52 -16.01
C ILE A 63 3.66 17.36 -16.24
N GLN A 64 4.39 17.06 -15.17
CA GLN A 64 5.80 16.68 -15.19
C GLN A 64 5.93 15.16 -15.06
N VAL A 65 6.70 14.54 -15.96
CA VAL A 65 7.15 13.14 -15.84
C VAL A 65 8.36 13.10 -14.91
N LEU A 66 8.34 12.21 -13.92
CA LEU A 66 9.43 12.00 -12.97
C LEU A 66 10.30 10.81 -13.40
N ASP A 67 11.61 10.95 -13.24
CA ASP A 67 12.62 9.90 -13.38
C ASP A 67 13.14 9.40 -12.01
N SER A 68 12.63 9.99 -10.91
CA SER A 68 13.01 9.62 -9.55
C SER A 68 12.63 8.18 -9.22
N VAL A 69 13.50 7.47 -8.51
CA VAL A 69 13.17 6.17 -7.91
C VAL A 69 13.30 6.28 -6.41
N LEU A 70 12.23 5.91 -5.70
CA LEU A 70 12.15 5.97 -4.24
C LEU A 70 12.07 4.57 -3.67
N THR A 71 12.66 4.38 -2.49
CA THR A 71 12.65 3.11 -1.75
C THR A 71 12.07 3.31 -0.36
N LEU A 72 11.35 2.31 0.14
CA LEU A 72 10.89 2.24 1.52
C LEU A 72 11.25 0.88 2.09
N ALA A 73 12.19 0.87 3.04
CA ALA A 73 12.55 -0.32 3.79
C ALA A 73 11.46 -0.68 4.82
N PRO A 74 11.30 -1.97 5.18
CA PRO A 74 10.35 -2.38 6.21
C PRO A 74 10.58 -1.65 7.53
N GLY A 75 9.53 -1.04 8.08
CA GLY A 75 9.59 -0.30 9.35
C GLY A 75 10.24 1.09 9.25
N ALA A 76 10.70 1.52 8.07
CA ALA A 76 11.22 2.87 7.88
C ALA A 76 10.08 3.90 7.98
N GLY A 77 10.39 5.06 8.56
CA GLY A 77 9.44 6.17 8.70
C GLY A 77 9.38 7.11 7.49
N GLN A 78 10.23 6.91 6.48
CA GLN A 78 10.36 7.80 5.32
C GLN A 78 10.89 7.04 4.10
N TRP A 79 10.59 7.60 2.93
CA TRP A 79 11.11 7.15 1.64
C TRP A 79 12.52 7.71 1.39
N GLU A 80 13.39 6.92 0.78
CA GLU A 80 14.74 7.31 0.41
C GLU A 80 14.91 7.31 -1.11
N GLN A 81 15.61 8.32 -1.63
CA GLN A 81 15.96 8.40 -3.04
C GLN A 81 16.99 7.32 -3.38
N MET A 82 16.61 6.43 -4.29
CA MET A 82 17.53 5.49 -4.93
C MET A 82 18.18 6.17 -6.13
N ALA A 83 19.45 5.86 -6.38
CA ALA A 83 20.07 6.24 -7.64
C ALA A 83 19.21 5.72 -8.79
N ALA A 84 18.82 6.63 -9.70
CA ALA A 84 18.03 6.25 -10.85
C ALA A 84 18.80 5.17 -11.64
N PRO A 85 18.15 4.08 -12.08
CA PRO A 85 18.77 3.17 -13.03
C PRO A 85 19.12 3.98 -14.28
N ILE A 86 20.25 3.68 -14.91
CA ILE A 86 20.61 4.26 -16.20
C ILE A 86 19.48 3.86 -17.17
N ILE A 87 18.61 4.81 -17.52
CA ILE A 87 17.64 4.62 -18.60
C ILE A 87 18.41 4.86 -19.90
N PRO A 88 18.65 3.82 -20.73
CA PRO A 88 19.28 4.05 -22.02
C PRO A 88 18.34 4.94 -22.86
N GLU A 89 18.90 5.98 -23.46
CA GLU A 89 18.23 6.79 -24.48
C GLU A 89 17.73 5.83 -25.57
N VAL A 90 16.43 5.86 -25.87
CA VAL A 90 15.90 5.14 -27.04
C VAL A 90 16.31 5.95 -28.27
N PRO A 91 17.01 5.36 -29.27
CA PRO A 91 17.48 6.06 -30.45
C PRO A 91 16.34 6.61 -31.32
#